data_AF-Q2HRZ9-F1
#
_entry.id   AF-Q2HRZ9-F1
#
_cell.length_a   1.000
_cell.length_b   1.000
_cell.length_c   1.000
_cell.angle_alpha   90.00
_cell.angle_beta   90.00
_cell.angle_gamma   90.00
#
_symmetry.space_group_name_H-M   'P 1'
#
loop_
_entity.id
_entity.type
_entity.pdbx_description
1 polymer ?
#
loop_
_entity_poly.entity_id
_entity_poly.type
_entity_poly.pdbx_seq_one_letter_code
_entity_poly.pdbx_strand_id
1 'polypeptide(L)'
;MAMQINIGASSSSTLEVASNSFDVFISFRGDDTRRKFTSHLNEALKKSGVKTFIDDSELKKGDEISSALIKAIEESCASIVIFSEDYASSKWCLNELVKILECKKDNGQIVIPIFYEIDPSHVRYQIGNYGQIVIPINEMENK
;
A
#
# COMPACT_ATOMS: atom_id res chain seq x y z
N MET A 1 -60.10 16.32 -22.86
CA MET A 1 -58.65 16.15 -23.02
C MET A 1 -58.01 16.27 -21.64
N ALA A 2 -57.69 15.14 -21.00
CA ALA A 2 -56.96 15.17 -19.74
C ALA A 2 -55.46 15.29 -20.06
N MET A 3 -54.83 16.33 -19.51
CA MET A 3 -53.37 16.53 -19.55
C MET A 3 -52.69 15.39 -18.80
N GLN A 4 -51.82 14.64 -19.49
CA GLN A 4 -50.87 13.76 -18.85
C GLN A 4 -49.68 14.60 -18.38
N ILE A 5 -49.34 14.49 -17.10
CA ILE A 5 -48.13 15.06 -16.50
C ILE A 5 -47.12 13.92 -16.38
N ASN A 6 -46.08 13.95 -17.22
CA ASN A 6 -44.91 13.08 -17.13
C ASN A 6 -43.74 13.93 -16.67
N ILE A 7 -43.29 13.80 -15.42
CA ILE A 7 -42.00 14.35 -14.99
C ILE A 7 -41.34 13.39 -13.98
N GLY A 8 -40.35 12.65 -14.50
CA GLY A 8 -39.05 12.44 -13.86
C GLY A 8 -38.99 11.46 -12.70
N ALA A 9 -38.67 10.19 -12.99
CA ALA A 9 -37.99 9.36 -12.00
C ALA A 9 -36.66 10.04 -11.65
N SER A 10 -36.53 10.51 -10.41
CA SER A 10 -35.23 10.89 -9.86
C SER A 10 -34.35 9.66 -9.94
N SER A 11 -33.39 9.68 -10.87
CA SER A 11 -32.25 8.77 -10.83
C SER A 11 -31.52 9.08 -9.52
N SER A 12 -31.88 8.34 -8.47
CA SER A 12 -31.02 8.21 -7.31
C SER A 12 -29.76 7.57 -7.85
N SER A 13 -28.76 8.40 -8.17
CA SER A 13 -27.40 7.92 -8.28
C SER A 13 -27.06 7.41 -6.90
N THR A 14 -27.35 6.14 -6.64
CA THR A 14 -26.56 5.37 -5.71
C THR A 14 -25.14 5.64 -6.16
N LEU A 15 -24.40 6.43 -5.38
CA LEU A 15 -22.95 6.34 -5.41
C LEU A 15 -22.71 4.84 -5.26
N GLU A 16 -22.38 4.17 -6.36
CA GLU A 16 -21.73 2.88 -6.29
C GLU A 16 -20.44 3.20 -5.56
N VAL A 17 -20.52 3.18 -4.23
CA VAL A 17 -19.36 3.08 -3.38
C VAL A 17 -18.78 1.76 -3.83
N ALA A 18 -17.81 1.81 -4.74
CA ALA A 18 -16.98 0.69 -5.08
C ALA A 18 -16.66 0.04 -3.74
N SER A 19 -17.20 -1.16 -3.54
CA SER A 19 -17.10 -1.86 -2.27
C SER A 19 -15.65 -2.28 -2.16
N ASN A 20 -14.82 -1.35 -1.69
CA ASN A 20 -13.42 -1.56 -1.42
C ASN A 20 -13.33 -2.79 -0.52
N SER A 21 -12.64 -3.83 -1.01
CA SER A 21 -12.52 -5.10 -0.29
C SER A 21 -11.83 -4.87 1.06
N PHE A 22 -10.99 -3.83 1.15
CA PHE A 22 -10.22 -3.45 2.32
C PHE A 22 -10.28 -1.94 2.55
N ASP A 23 -10.24 -1.54 3.82
CA ASP A 23 -10.13 -0.12 4.19
C ASP A 23 -8.66 0.32 4.12
N VAL A 24 -7.75 -0.55 4.59
CA VAL A 24 -6.33 -0.23 4.71
C VAL A 24 -5.46 -1.38 4.20
N PHE A 25 -4.53 -1.06 3.29
CA PHE A 25 -3.39 -1.91 2.96
C PHE A 25 -2.20 -1.57 3.85
N ILE A 26 -1.49 -2.57 4.38
CA ILE A 26 -0.30 -2.39 5.23
C ILE A 26 0.92 -3.02 4.54
N SER A 27 1.85 -2.17 4.10
CA SER A 27 3.16 -2.58 3.57
C SER A 27 4.25 -2.36 4.62
N PHE A 28 5.12 -3.34 4.78
CA PHE A 28 6.17 -3.36 5.80
C PHE A 28 7.25 -4.38 5.44
N ARG A 29 8.41 -4.25 6.09
CA ARG A 29 9.42 -5.30 6.07
C ARG A 29 9.10 -6.36 7.11
N GLY A 30 8.83 -7.57 6.63
CA GLY A 30 8.51 -8.73 7.45
C GLY A 30 9.51 -8.97 8.58
N ASP A 31 10.79 -9.09 8.24
CA ASP A 31 11.88 -9.41 9.17
C ASP A 31 11.99 -8.37 10.31
N ASP A 32 11.74 -7.10 9.99
CA ASP A 32 11.95 -5.99 10.91
C ASP A 32 10.81 -5.90 11.93
N THR A 33 9.56 -6.02 11.45
CA THR A 33 8.38 -5.54 12.19
C THR A 33 7.20 -6.52 12.31
N ARG A 34 7.18 -7.68 11.60
CA ARG A 34 5.99 -8.57 11.56
C ARG A 34 5.45 -8.92 12.93
N ARG A 35 6.32 -9.46 13.80
CA ARG A 35 5.95 -9.95 15.14
C ARG A 35 6.04 -8.87 16.23
N LYS A 36 6.33 -7.62 15.84
CA LYS A 36 6.52 -6.48 16.73
C LYS A 36 5.42 -5.46 16.46
N PHE A 37 5.77 -4.30 15.91
CA PHE A 37 4.86 -3.20 15.67
C PHE A 37 3.69 -3.56 14.73
N THR A 38 3.96 -4.27 13.64
CA THR A 38 2.95 -4.53 12.60
C THR A 38 1.81 -5.43 13.08
N SER A 39 2.12 -6.48 13.86
CA SER A 39 1.09 -7.36 14.43
C SER A 39 0.14 -6.57 15.36
N HIS A 40 0.69 -5.74 16.24
CA HIS A 40 -0.08 -4.92 17.17
C HIS A 40 -0.92 -3.85 16.45
N LEU A 41 -0.33 -3.14 15.47
CA LEU A 41 -1.06 -2.16 14.66
C LEU A 41 -2.25 -2.80 13.96
N ASN A 42 -2.01 -3.92 13.28
CA ASN A 42 -3.06 -4.64 12.58
C ASN A 42 -4.16 -5.14 13.51
N GLU A 43 -3.80 -5.67 14.68
CA GLU A 43 -4.79 -6.12 15.68
C GLU A 43 -5.63 -4.93 16.18
N ALA A 44 -5.02 -3.78 16.46
CA ALA A 44 -5.71 -2.58 16.92
C ALA A 44 -6.67 -2.02 15.85
N LEU A 45 -6.25 -1.99 14.58
CA LEU A 45 -7.10 -1.58 13.46
C LEU A 45 -8.32 -2.51 13.31
N LYS A 46 -8.09 -3.83 13.35
CA LYS A 46 -9.18 -4.82 13.29
C LYS A 46 -10.15 -4.69 14.45
N LYS A 47 -9.65 -4.49 15.69
CA LYS A 47 -10.48 -4.24 16.88
C LYS A 47 -11.32 -2.96 16.75
N SER A 48 -10.85 -2.00 15.96
CA SER A 48 -11.57 -0.75 15.66
C SER A 48 -12.54 -0.88 14.49
N GLY A 49 -12.72 -2.08 13.92
CA GLY A 49 -13.62 -2.33 12.79
C GLY A 49 -13.02 -2.04 11.41
N VAL A 50 -11.73 -1.73 11.31
CA VAL A 50 -11.03 -1.46 10.05
C VAL A 50 -10.65 -2.78 9.38
N LYS A 51 -11.08 -2.98 8.13
CA LYS A 51 -10.70 -4.12 7.30
C LYS A 51 -9.30 -3.91 6.75
N THR A 52 -8.35 -4.65 7.26
CA THR A 52 -6.94 -4.55 6.84
C THR A 52 -6.55 -5.69 5.90
N PHE A 53 -5.73 -5.35 4.90
CA PHE A 53 -4.91 -6.30 4.17
C PHE A 53 -3.45 -6.09 4.57
N ILE A 54 -2.74 -7.17 4.92
CA ILE A 54 -1.33 -7.12 5.32
C ILE A 54 -0.53 -7.78 4.22
N ASP A 55 0.50 -7.10 3.69
CA ASP A 55 1.46 -7.80 2.84
C ASP A 55 2.43 -8.64 3.67
N ASP A 56 2.18 -9.95 3.73
CA ASP A 56 3.17 -10.86 4.28
C ASP A 56 4.26 -11.18 3.25
N SER A 57 5.19 -10.25 3.08
CA SER A 57 6.29 -10.29 2.11
C SER A 57 7.19 -11.54 2.22
N GLU A 58 7.17 -12.29 3.33
CA GLU A 58 7.95 -13.53 3.49
C GLU A 58 7.19 -14.79 3.07
N LEU A 59 5.85 -14.75 3.01
CA LEU A 59 5.05 -15.90 2.58
C LEU A 59 4.98 -16.00 1.05
N LYS A 60 5.30 -14.92 0.33
CA LYS A 60 5.26 -14.85 -1.12
C LYS A 60 6.66 -15.06 -1.69
N LYS A 61 7.00 -16.31 -2.02
CA LYS A 61 8.23 -16.65 -2.74
C LYS A 61 8.12 -16.20 -4.19
N GLY A 62 8.81 -15.13 -4.58
CA GLY A 62 8.93 -14.68 -5.98
C GLY A 62 9.31 -13.21 -6.10
N ASP A 63 9.79 -12.79 -7.28
CA ASP A 63 10.16 -11.39 -7.58
C ASP A 63 8.97 -10.54 -8.07
N GLU A 64 7.85 -11.17 -8.41
CA GLU A 64 6.67 -10.53 -9.00
C GLU A 64 5.52 -10.36 -8.00
N ILE A 65 5.03 -9.13 -7.85
CA ILE A 65 3.82 -8.83 -7.07
C ILE A 65 2.67 -9.70 -7.59
N SER A 66 2.03 -10.48 -6.71
CA SER A 66 0.89 -11.30 -7.13
C SER A 66 -0.30 -10.42 -7.55
N SER A 67 -1.07 -10.88 -8.53
CA SER A 67 -2.28 -10.16 -8.99
C SER A 67 -3.27 -9.86 -7.86
N ALA A 68 -3.37 -10.77 -6.88
CA ALA A 68 -4.19 -10.58 -5.69
C ALA A 68 -3.68 -9.43 -4.80
N LEU A 69 -2.35 -9.23 -4.71
CA LEU A 69 -1.75 -8.16 -3.95
C LEU A 69 -1.93 -6.81 -4.65
N ILE A 70 -1.70 -6.75 -5.96
CA ILE A 70 -2.00 -5.57 -6.79
C ILE A 70 -3.44 -5.12 -6.57
N LYS A 71 -4.37 -6.08 -6.67
CA LYS A 71 -5.79 -5.82 -6.47
C LYS A 71 -6.09 -5.33 -5.05
N ALA A 72 -5.45 -5.89 -4.03
CA ALA A 72 -5.63 -5.42 -2.65
C ALA A 72 -5.14 -3.98 -2.46
N ILE A 73 -4.05 -3.58 -3.11
CA ILE A 73 -3.55 -2.19 -3.10
C ILE A 73 -4.57 -1.28 -3.80
N GLU A 74 -5.03 -1.66 -5.00
CA GLU A 74 -5.97 -0.85 -5.79
C GLU A 74 -7.35 -0.71 -5.12
N GLU A 75 -7.83 -1.75 -4.45
CA GLU A 75 -9.12 -1.77 -3.77
C GLU A 75 -9.07 -1.24 -2.34
N SER A 76 -7.92 -0.76 -1.85
CA SER A 76 -7.82 -0.17 -0.51
C SER A 76 -8.10 1.33 -0.52
N CYS A 77 -8.83 1.84 0.49
CA CYS A 77 -9.05 3.29 0.65
C CYS A 77 -7.76 4.04 1.02
N ALA A 78 -6.92 3.40 1.82
CA ALA A 78 -5.63 3.95 2.26
C ALA A 78 -4.55 2.88 2.31
N SER A 79 -3.29 3.32 2.25
CA SER A 79 -2.11 2.48 2.42
C SER A 79 -1.26 3.02 3.57
N ILE A 80 -0.96 2.17 4.54
CA ILE A 80 0.04 2.43 5.58
C ILE A 80 1.35 1.80 5.14
N VAL A 81 2.42 2.61 5.08
CA VAL A 81 3.77 2.15 4.74
C VAL A 81 4.65 2.28 5.96
N ILE A 82 5.13 1.15 6.48
CA ILE A 82 5.97 1.08 7.67
C ILE A 82 7.43 0.99 7.23
N PHE A 83 8.05 2.15 7.06
CA PHE A 83 9.48 2.26 6.78
C PHE A 83 10.28 1.84 8.02
N SER A 84 11.15 0.87 7.84
CA SER A 84 12.04 0.28 8.84
C SER A 84 13.44 0.17 8.25
N GLU A 85 14.44 -0.13 9.08
CA GLU A 85 15.86 -0.05 8.70
C GLU A 85 16.19 -0.76 7.38
N ASP A 86 15.65 -1.96 7.17
CA ASP A 86 15.94 -2.80 6.01
C ASP A 86 14.78 -2.85 5.00
N TYR A 87 13.80 -1.95 5.10
CA TYR A 87 12.67 -1.91 4.15
C TYR A 87 13.13 -1.85 2.69
N ALA A 88 14.10 -0.97 2.40
CA ALA A 88 14.62 -0.81 1.05
C ALA A 88 15.43 -2.01 0.56
N SER A 89 15.85 -2.94 1.44
CA SER A 89 16.60 -4.14 1.04
C SER A 89 15.72 -5.13 0.29
N SER A 90 14.41 -5.00 0.44
CA SER A 90 13.43 -5.82 -0.26
C SER A 90 13.00 -5.18 -1.56
N LYS A 91 13.44 -5.77 -2.69
CA LYS A 91 12.87 -5.43 -4.01
C LYS A 91 11.34 -5.54 -4.01
N TRP A 92 10.78 -6.50 -3.26
CA TRP A 92 9.35 -6.64 -3.08
C TRP A 92 8.73 -5.41 -2.42
N CYS A 93 9.18 -5.01 -1.22
CA CYS A 93 8.65 -3.84 -0.52
C CYS A 93 8.78 -2.55 -1.36
N LEU A 94 9.83 -2.42 -2.19
CA LEU A 94 9.99 -1.31 -3.12
C LEU A 94 8.99 -1.36 -4.29
N ASN A 95 8.78 -2.53 -4.90
CA ASN A 95 7.79 -2.68 -5.96
C ASN A 95 6.37 -2.36 -5.44
N GLU A 96 6.03 -2.78 -4.23
CA GLU A 96 4.77 -2.41 -3.57
C GLU A 96 4.65 -0.92 -3.36
N LEU A 97 5.72 -0.28 -2.87
CA LEU A 97 5.75 1.16 -2.65
C LEU A 97 5.50 1.93 -3.96
N VAL A 98 6.10 1.49 -5.07
CA VAL A 98 5.84 2.06 -6.40
C VAL A 98 4.35 1.94 -6.73
N LYS A 99 3.75 0.76 -6.57
CA LYS A 99 2.33 0.57 -6.87
C LYS A 99 1.40 1.40 -5.98
N ILE A 100 1.70 1.52 -4.69
CA ILE A 100 0.98 2.40 -3.76
C ILE A 100 1.05 3.86 -4.22
N LEU A 101 2.23 4.32 -4.65
CA LEU A 101 2.42 5.70 -5.13
C LEU A 101 1.72 5.95 -6.47
N GLU A 102 1.62 4.94 -7.34
CA GLU A 102 0.77 4.98 -8.53
C GLU A 102 -0.71 5.14 -8.15
N CYS A 103 -1.24 4.30 -7.26
CA CYS A 103 -2.63 4.41 -6.79
C CYS A 103 -2.91 5.75 -6.08
N LYS A 104 -1.94 6.29 -5.34
CA LYS A 104 -2.04 7.64 -4.77
C LYS A 104 -2.21 8.70 -5.86
N LYS A 105 -1.41 8.61 -6.92
CA LYS A 105 -1.40 9.57 -8.02
C LYS A 105 -2.65 9.47 -8.88
N ASP A 106 -3.05 8.25 -9.23
CA ASP A 106 -4.06 7.99 -10.24
C ASP A 106 -5.47 7.85 -9.65
N ASN A 107 -5.59 7.34 -8.41
CA ASN A 107 -6.87 7.09 -7.73
C ASN A 107 -7.10 7.98 -6.51
N GLY A 108 -6.13 8.82 -6.14
CA GLY A 108 -6.24 9.68 -4.94
C GLY A 108 -6.17 8.92 -3.62
N GLN A 109 -5.64 7.69 -3.62
CA GLN A 109 -5.50 6.86 -2.42
C GLN A 109 -4.68 7.59 -1.34
N ILE A 110 -5.12 7.52 -0.09
CA ILE A 110 -4.40 8.09 1.06
C ILE A 110 -3.18 7.23 1.38
N VAL A 111 -2.00 7.85 1.55
CA VAL A 111 -0.78 7.15 1.96
C VAL A 111 -0.27 7.71 3.28
N ILE A 112 -0.14 6.85 4.29
CA ILE A 112 0.28 7.20 5.65
C ILE A 112 1.65 6.56 5.91
N PRO A 113 2.74 7.35 5.92
CA PRO A 113 4.06 6.83 6.25
C PRO A 113 4.23 6.70 7.78
N ILE A 114 4.78 5.57 8.22
CA ILE A 114 5.26 5.34 9.59
C ILE A 114 6.76 5.09 9.50
N PHE A 115 7.54 5.82 10.29
CA PHE A 115 8.99 5.66 10.39
C PHE A 115 9.30 4.90 11.68
N TYR A 116 9.50 3.59 11.56
CA TYR A 116 9.76 2.68 12.67
C TYR A 116 11.26 2.61 12.95
N GLU A 117 11.70 3.21 14.07
CA GLU A 117 13.10 3.20 14.53
C GLU A 117 14.12 3.73 13.51
N ILE A 118 13.67 4.56 12.56
CA ILE A 118 14.53 5.22 11.57
C ILE A 118 14.25 6.72 11.50
N ASP A 119 15.25 7.50 11.11
CA ASP A 119 15.06 8.90 10.78
C ASP A 119 14.40 9.04 9.39
N PRO A 120 13.32 9.83 9.23
CA PRO A 120 12.69 10.06 7.93
C PRO A 120 13.64 10.55 6.82
N SER A 121 14.75 11.22 7.19
CA SER A 121 15.79 11.64 6.26
C SER A 121 16.50 10.48 5.58
N HIS A 122 16.61 9.31 6.24
CA HIS A 122 17.16 8.10 5.64
C HIS A 122 16.34 7.64 4.44
N VAL A 123 15.01 7.67 4.59
CA VAL A 123 14.08 7.36 3.50
C VAL A 123 14.12 8.44 2.42
N ARG A 124 14.06 9.72 2.81
CA ARG A 124 13.94 10.85 1.88
C ARG A 124 15.18 11.06 1.01
N TYR A 125 16.36 10.92 1.59
CA TYR A 125 17.64 11.16 0.92
C TYR A 125 18.40 9.87 0.58
N GLN A 126 17.78 8.71 0.81
CA GLN A 126 18.37 7.39 0.56
C GLN A 126 19.78 7.29 1.17
N ILE A 127 19.88 7.58 2.47
CA ILE A 127 21.14 7.50 3.24
C ILE A 127 21.07 6.35 4.25
N GLY A 128 22.23 5.90 4.75
CA GLY A 128 22.32 4.70 5.58
C GLY A 128 22.01 3.44 4.76
N ASN A 129 21.27 2.49 5.35
CA ASN A 129 20.92 1.24 4.67
C ASN A 129 20.12 1.48 3.38
N TYR A 130 19.27 2.51 3.33
CA TYR A 130 18.52 2.88 2.12
C TYR A 130 19.41 3.26 0.92
N GLY A 131 20.63 3.75 1.17
CA GLY A 131 21.58 4.13 0.12
C GLY A 131 22.48 2.99 -0.35
N GLN A 132 22.65 1.94 0.45
CA GLN A 132 23.53 0.80 0.12
C GLN A 132 22.97 -0.10 -0.99
N ILE A 133 21.67 0.00 -1.27
CA ILE A 133 20.93 -0.92 -2.15
C ILE A 133 20.73 -0.34 -3.56
N VAL A 134 21.13 0.92 -3.79
CA VAL A 134 21.27 1.45 -5.14
C VAL A 134 22.59 0.94 -5.71
N ILE A 135 22.58 -0.29 -6.20
CA ILE A 135 23.71 -0.85 -6.95
C ILE A 135 23.97 0.09 -8.14
N PRO A 136 25.22 0.50 -8.41
CA PRO A 136 25.53 1.36 -9.54
C PRO A 136 25.03 0.72 -10.82
N ILE A 137 24.28 1.48 -11.62
CA ILE A 137 23.72 1.07 -12.92
C ILE A 137 24.84 0.72 -13.95
N ASN A 138 26.11 0.85 -13.55
CA ASN A 138 27.28 0.78 -14.45
C ASN A 138 28.06 -0.55 -14.37
N GLU A 139 27.63 -1.56 -13.62
CA GLU A 139 28.33 -2.87 -13.56
C GLU A 139 27.61 -4.06 -14.22
N MET A 140 26.52 -3.84 -14.96
CA MET A 140 25.86 -4.92 -15.73
C MET A 140 26.17 -4.92 -17.24
N GLU A 141 27.04 -4.03 -17.75
CA GLU A 141 27.46 -4.04 -19.16
C GLU A 141 28.73 -4.87 -19.46
N ASN A 142 29.26 -5.64 -18.50
CA ASN A 142 30.35 -6.58 -18.79
C ASN A 142 30.18 -7.89 -18.02
N LYS A 143 29.27 -8.74 -18.49
CA LYS A 143 29.41 -10.20 -18.31
C LYS A 143 28.74 -10.97 -19.43
#